data_AF-T1BYB0-F1
#
_entry.id   AF-T1BYB0-F1
#
_cell.length_a   1.000
_cell.length_b   1.000
_cell.length_c   1.000
_cell.angle_alpha   90.00
_cell.angle_beta   90.00
_cell.angle_gamma   90.00
#
_symmetry.space_group_name_H-M   'P 1'
#
loop_
_entity.id
_entity.type
_entity.pdbx_description
1 polymer ?
#
loop_
_entity_poly.entity_id
_entity_poly.type
_entity_poly.pdbx_seq_one_letter_code
_entity_poly.pdbx_strand_id
1 'polypeptide(L)'
;MTSTSFNPLLDFSGLPHFGTIRPEHIEPAILSLIGDCEATLHRLTHQIESPTWDNFITPLEDINELLARAWGQVSHLNAVVNTPELRAAYNAVLPHIAQYWARLGQDESLLKGYRTLNNAPEFEKLPASRQRIITQALRDFRLGGAELPPAEKVRFLEVQETLAATGARFEQNLLDATNSFTYDTQDPDELLGLPPEVLSTAAETAKHAGRSGWRLTLHAPCYLPVMQYAERRSLREHFYRCYTTRASEFGPEPWNNGPLIQTLLALRAEEARLLGFDHFAQLSVEPKMAESPEAVLTFLRDLAQRAKPFAEQDWKTLTAFAQERLGLDVVQPWDLAYVSERLRTSQYDYSEQEVKTYFPEHSVL
;
A
#
# COMPACT_ATOMS: atom_id res chain seq x y z
N MET A 1 -30.55 -23.62 20.42
CA MET A 1 -29.09 -23.80 20.46
C MET A 1 -28.59 -23.78 19.03
N THR A 2 -28.40 -22.58 18.50
CA THR A 2 -27.85 -22.36 17.16
C THR A 2 -26.38 -22.77 17.20
N SER A 3 -26.03 -23.78 16.41
CA SER A 3 -24.63 -24.12 16.10
C SER A 3 -23.89 -22.82 15.77
N THR A 4 -22.91 -22.45 16.59
CA THR A 4 -22.00 -21.34 16.28
C THR A 4 -21.33 -21.71 14.96
N SER A 5 -21.80 -21.08 13.88
CA SER A 5 -21.24 -21.26 12.55
C SER A 5 -19.74 -21.02 12.64
N PHE A 6 -18.95 -22.00 12.23
CA PHE A 6 -17.49 -21.92 12.20
C PHE A 6 -17.07 -20.70 11.38
N ASN A 7 -16.39 -19.74 12.01
CA ASN A 7 -15.84 -18.58 11.32
C ASN A 7 -14.32 -18.79 11.12
N PRO A 8 -13.83 -18.92 9.87
CA PRO A 8 -12.43 -19.22 9.60
C PRO A 8 -11.46 -18.10 10.04
N LEU A 9 -11.94 -16.87 10.22
CA LEU A 9 -11.13 -15.76 10.73
C LEU A 9 -10.88 -15.85 12.25
N LEU A 10 -11.59 -16.74 12.95
CA LEU A 10 -11.42 -17.00 14.38
C LEU A 10 -10.63 -18.31 14.64
N ASP A 11 -10.16 -18.99 13.58
CA ASP A 11 -9.29 -20.15 13.70
C ASP A 11 -7.82 -19.72 13.61
N PHE A 12 -7.13 -19.79 14.74
CA PHE A 12 -5.73 -19.40 14.87
C PHE A 12 -4.77 -20.59 15.01
N SER A 13 -5.28 -21.82 14.87
CA SER A 13 -4.54 -23.06 15.12
C SER A 13 -3.41 -23.35 14.12
N GLY A 14 -3.39 -22.65 12.99
CA GLY A 14 -2.37 -22.82 11.96
C GLY A 14 -2.33 -21.67 10.95
N LEU A 15 -2.10 -22.05 9.68
CA LEU A 15 -2.08 -21.10 8.57
C LEU A 15 -3.49 -20.59 8.23
N PRO A 16 -3.62 -19.34 7.75
CA PRO A 16 -4.88 -18.80 7.24
C PRO A 16 -5.60 -19.71 6.25
N HIS A 17 -6.88 -19.97 6.50
CA HIS A 17 -7.75 -20.74 5.59
C HIS A 17 -8.34 -19.87 4.48
N PHE A 18 -7.50 -19.21 3.67
CA PHE A 18 -7.97 -18.21 2.66
C PHE A 18 -9.10 -18.70 1.76
N GLY A 19 -9.06 -19.97 1.34
CA GLY A 19 -10.08 -20.56 0.46
C GLY A 19 -11.47 -20.71 1.06
N THR A 20 -11.63 -20.53 2.39
CA THR A 20 -12.92 -20.63 3.08
C THR A 20 -13.43 -19.28 3.62
N ILE A 21 -12.61 -18.24 3.58
CA ILE A 21 -13.00 -16.90 4.01
C ILE A 21 -13.99 -16.33 2.98
N ARG A 22 -15.13 -15.82 3.48
CA ARG A 22 -16.19 -15.22 2.67
C ARG A 22 -16.55 -13.85 3.25
N PRO A 23 -17.12 -12.92 2.45
CA PRO A 23 -17.48 -11.59 2.92
C PRO A 23 -18.34 -11.60 4.20
N GLU A 24 -19.30 -12.52 4.31
CA GLU A 24 -20.19 -12.66 5.47
C GLU A 24 -19.48 -13.07 6.78
N HIS A 25 -18.24 -13.58 6.70
CA HIS A 25 -17.44 -13.93 7.88
C HIS A 25 -16.74 -12.72 8.50
N ILE A 26 -16.51 -11.65 7.72
CA ILE A 26 -15.60 -10.55 8.07
C ILE A 26 -16.15 -9.75 9.26
N GLU A 27 -17.34 -9.18 9.10
CA GLU A 27 -17.91 -8.30 10.12
C GLU A 27 -18.12 -9.01 11.48
N PRO A 28 -18.73 -10.21 11.54
CA PRO A 28 -18.90 -10.90 12.82
C PRO A 28 -17.57 -11.26 13.50
N ALA A 29 -16.55 -11.69 12.74
CA ALA A 29 -15.26 -12.05 13.33
C ALA A 29 -14.52 -10.82 13.88
N ILE A 30 -14.44 -9.76 13.08
CA ILE A 30 -13.70 -8.55 13.45
C ILE A 30 -14.37 -7.86 14.65
N LEU A 31 -15.70 -7.73 14.65
CA LEU A 31 -16.41 -7.12 15.79
C LEU A 31 -16.30 -7.96 17.06
N SER A 32 -16.30 -9.30 16.96
CA SER A 32 -16.05 -10.18 18.12
C SER A 32 -14.65 -9.95 18.70
N LEU A 33 -13.61 -9.94 17.85
CA LEU A 33 -12.23 -9.76 18.29
C LEU A 33 -11.99 -8.37 18.87
N ILE A 34 -12.61 -7.32 18.32
CA ILE A 34 -12.58 -5.98 18.92
C ILE A 34 -13.22 -6.01 20.31
N GLY A 35 -14.37 -6.68 20.48
CA GLY A 35 -15.01 -6.84 21.79
C GLY A 35 -14.12 -7.54 22.82
N ASP A 36 -13.42 -8.60 22.41
CA ASP A 36 -12.49 -9.33 23.28
C ASP A 36 -11.27 -8.47 23.65
N CYS A 37 -10.77 -7.68 22.70
CA CYS A 37 -9.72 -6.68 22.92
C CYS A 37 -10.15 -5.62 23.93
N GLU A 38 -11.33 -5.02 23.75
CA GLU A 38 -11.87 -3.99 24.65
C GLU A 38 -12.10 -4.54 26.07
N ALA A 39 -12.62 -5.77 26.20
CA ALA A 39 -12.78 -6.43 27.49
C ALA A 39 -11.44 -6.66 28.20
N THR A 40 -10.42 -7.09 27.45
CA THR A 40 -9.06 -7.28 27.96
C THR A 40 -8.45 -5.95 28.38
N LEU A 41 -8.58 -4.91 27.56
CA LEU A 41 -8.12 -3.56 27.86
C LEU A 41 -8.74 -3.03 29.15
N HIS A 42 -10.06 -3.16 29.31
CA HIS A 42 -10.77 -2.74 30.51
C HIS A 42 -10.24 -3.46 31.76
N ARG A 43 -10.03 -4.78 31.68
CA ARG A 43 -9.44 -5.58 32.76
C ARG A 43 -8.05 -5.07 33.13
N LEU A 44 -7.18 -4.89 32.13
CA LEU A 44 -5.79 -4.48 32.34
C LEU A 44 -5.66 -3.08 32.96
N THR A 45 -6.51 -2.15 32.53
CA THR A 45 -6.45 -0.74 32.97
C THR A 45 -7.12 -0.49 34.33
N HIS A 46 -8.09 -1.32 34.73
CA HIS A 46 -8.87 -1.08 35.96
C HIS A 46 -8.58 -2.07 37.10
N GLN A 47 -8.03 -3.25 36.79
CA GLN A 47 -7.87 -4.33 37.80
C GLN A 47 -6.41 -4.66 38.10
N ILE A 48 -5.45 -4.11 37.35
CA ILE A 48 -4.02 -4.35 37.55
C ILE A 48 -3.38 -3.13 38.22
N GLU A 49 -3.16 -3.22 39.53
CA GLU A 49 -2.52 -2.14 40.30
C GLU A 49 -0.99 -2.11 40.12
N SER A 50 -0.37 -3.27 39.90
CA SER A 50 1.07 -3.43 39.73
C SER A 50 1.37 -4.14 38.41
N PRO A 51 1.57 -3.39 37.30
CA PRO A 51 1.82 -3.98 36.00
C PRO A 51 3.19 -4.67 35.97
N THR A 52 3.23 -5.86 35.39
CA THR A 52 4.42 -6.64 35.04
C THR A 52 4.34 -7.03 33.58
N TRP A 53 5.44 -7.55 33.02
CA TRP A 53 5.41 -8.09 31.66
C TRP A 53 4.27 -9.11 31.49
N ASP A 54 4.18 -10.08 32.39
CA ASP A 54 3.29 -11.24 32.25
C ASP A 54 1.81 -10.92 32.53
N ASN A 55 1.52 -9.95 33.41
CA ASN A 55 0.14 -9.63 33.78
C ASN A 55 -0.45 -8.44 33.00
N PHE A 56 0.38 -7.67 32.29
CA PHE A 56 -0.01 -6.44 31.61
C PHE A 56 0.31 -6.46 30.11
N ILE A 57 1.57 -6.70 29.73
CA ILE A 57 1.99 -6.67 28.32
C ILE A 57 1.54 -7.93 27.60
N THR A 58 1.91 -9.12 28.09
CA THR A 58 1.60 -10.39 27.41
C THR A 58 0.11 -10.53 27.08
N PRO A 59 -0.85 -10.31 28.01
CA PRO A 59 -2.27 -10.46 27.68
C PRO A 59 -2.79 -9.41 26.69
N LEU A 60 -2.18 -8.21 26.66
CA LEU A 60 -2.53 -7.17 25.69
C LEU A 60 -2.03 -7.53 24.28
N GLU A 61 -0.78 -7.96 24.19
CA GLU A 61 -0.18 -8.42 22.93
C GLU A 61 -0.92 -9.65 22.38
N ASP A 62 -1.21 -10.64 23.22
CA ASP A 62 -1.87 -11.87 22.81
C ASP A 62 -3.25 -11.60 22.18
N ILE A 63 -4.06 -10.73 22.77
CA ILE A 63 -5.39 -10.43 22.22
C ILE A 63 -5.33 -9.54 20.97
N ASN A 64 -4.41 -8.58 20.94
CA ASN A 64 -4.18 -7.71 19.80
C ASN A 64 -3.66 -8.49 18.58
N GLU A 65 -2.82 -9.50 18.81
CA GLU A 65 -2.31 -10.38 17.77
C GLU A 65 -3.44 -11.14 17.06
N LEU A 66 -4.47 -11.58 17.80
CA LEU A 66 -5.63 -12.25 17.18
C LEU A 66 -6.37 -11.32 16.22
N LEU A 67 -6.65 -10.09 16.66
CA LEU A 67 -7.28 -9.06 15.82
C LEU A 67 -6.39 -8.70 14.62
N ALA A 68 -5.09 -8.50 14.83
CA ALA A 68 -4.13 -8.17 13.79
C ALA A 68 -4.02 -9.29 12.74
N ARG A 69 -3.99 -10.56 13.17
CA ARG A 69 -3.98 -11.73 12.27
C ARG A 69 -5.27 -11.84 11.45
N ALA A 70 -6.43 -11.65 12.06
CA ALA A 70 -7.71 -11.68 11.35
C ALA A 70 -7.81 -10.53 10.34
N TRP A 71 -7.46 -9.31 10.76
CA TRP A 71 -7.48 -8.14 9.88
C TRP A 71 -6.45 -8.21 8.75
N GLY A 72 -5.26 -8.78 9.02
CA GLY A 72 -4.24 -9.03 8.01
C GLY A 72 -4.74 -9.96 6.90
N GLN A 73 -5.50 -11.01 7.25
CA GLN A 73 -6.11 -11.91 6.27
C GLN A 73 -7.14 -11.18 5.40
N VAL A 74 -8.01 -10.37 6.01
CA VAL A 74 -9.04 -9.59 5.31
C VAL A 74 -8.41 -8.54 4.39
N SER A 75 -7.40 -7.80 4.89
CA SER A 75 -6.67 -6.79 4.12
C SER A 75 -5.90 -7.40 2.95
N HIS A 76 -5.28 -8.58 3.15
CA HIS A 76 -4.61 -9.31 2.09
C HIS A 76 -5.59 -9.70 0.97
N LEU A 77 -6.73 -10.32 1.31
CA LEU A 77 -7.76 -10.67 0.34
C LEU A 77 -8.27 -9.44 -0.42
N ASN A 78 -8.51 -8.32 0.27
CA ASN A 78 -8.92 -7.06 -0.35
C ASN A 78 -7.88 -6.54 -1.36
N ALA A 79 -6.59 -6.83 -1.16
CA ALA A 79 -5.51 -6.44 -2.06
C ALA A 79 -5.32 -7.39 -3.26
N VAL A 80 -5.51 -8.71 -3.10
CA VAL A 80 -5.15 -9.69 -4.14
C VAL A 80 -6.34 -10.31 -4.88
N VAL A 81 -7.54 -10.28 -4.31
CA VAL A 81 -8.77 -10.85 -4.89
C VAL A 81 -9.97 -9.93 -4.64
N ASN A 82 -9.80 -8.64 -4.94
CA ASN A 82 -10.82 -7.62 -4.71
C ASN A 82 -12.11 -7.89 -5.51
N THR A 83 -13.21 -8.25 -4.82
CA THR A 83 -14.55 -8.29 -5.40
C THR A 83 -15.44 -7.20 -4.78
N PRO A 84 -16.55 -6.80 -5.43
CA PRO A 84 -17.48 -5.83 -4.85
C PRO A 84 -17.98 -6.20 -3.44
N GLU A 85 -18.26 -7.49 -3.21
CA GLU A 85 -18.76 -8.00 -1.93
C GLU A 85 -17.67 -7.96 -0.85
N LEU A 86 -16.45 -8.38 -1.20
CA LEU A 86 -15.30 -8.33 -0.30
C LEU A 86 -14.95 -6.88 0.07
N ARG A 87 -14.97 -5.98 -0.92
CA ARG A 87 -14.72 -4.55 -0.72
C ARG A 87 -15.79 -3.92 0.17
N ALA A 88 -17.05 -4.28 -0.01
CA ALA A 88 -18.14 -3.81 0.84
C ALA A 88 -17.95 -4.26 2.30
N ALA A 89 -17.63 -5.54 2.51
CA ALA A 89 -17.36 -6.08 3.85
C ALA A 89 -16.12 -5.45 4.50
N TYR A 90 -15.03 -5.24 3.74
CA TYR A 90 -13.84 -4.52 4.20
C TYR A 90 -14.18 -3.09 4.65
N ASN A 91 -14.91 -2.34 3.82
CA ASN A 91 -15.28 -0.96 4.10
C ASN A 91 -16.24 -0.84 5.30
N ALA A 92 -17.08 -1.84 5.55
CA ALA A 92 -18.00 -1.86 6.69
C ALA A 92 -17.25 -1.92 8.03
N VAL A 93 -16.13 -2.66 8.10
CA VAL A 93 -15.38 -2.85 9.36
C VAL A 93 -14.17 -1.93 9.52
N LEU A 94 -13.66 -1.33 8.43
CA LEU A 94 -12.50 -0.46 8.46
C LEU A 94 -12.60 0.67 9.52
N PRO A 95 -13.75 1.38 9.68
CA PRO A 95 -13.88 2.41 10.72
C PRO A 95 -13.71 1.84 12.14
N HIS A 96 -14.26 0.65 12.41
CA HIS A 96 -14.13 -0.01 13.71
C HIS A 96 -12.69 -0.36 14.04
N ILE A 97 -11.94 -0.87 13.05
CA ILE A 97 -10.51 -1.14 13.18
C ILE A 97 -9.73 0.15 13.46
N ALA A 98 -9.96 1.20 12.66
CA ALA A 98 -9.27 2.48 12.82
C ALA A 98 -9.54 3.10 14.20
N GLN A 99 -10.80 3.10 14.64
CA GLN A 99 -11.19 3.60 15.95
C GLN A 99 -10.57 2.80 17.09
N TYR A 100 -10.55 1.46 16.99
CA TYR A 100 -9.95 0.60 18.02
C TYR A 100 -8.46 0.93 18.22
N TRP A 101 -7.65 0.91 17.15
CA TRP A 101 -6.21 1.16 17.25
C TRP A 101 -5.90 2.60 17.67
N ALA A 102 -6.67 3.58 17.20
CA ALA A 102 -6.49 4.97 17.59
C ALA A 102 -6.83 5.20 19.06
N ARG A 103 -7.90 4.58 19.59
CA ARG A 103 -8.23 4.60 21.02
C ARG A 103 -7.17 3.92 21.87
N LEU A 104 -6.69 2.75 21.42
CA LEU A 104 -5.61 2.03 22.09
C LEU A 104 -4.37 2.92 22.21
N GLY A 105 -3.98 3.60 21.13
CA GLY A 105 -2.85 4.54 21.11
C GLY A 105 -3.06 5.80 21.94
N GLN A 106 -4.29 6.11 22.37
CA GLN A 106 -4.62 7.26 23.21
C GLN A 106 -4.89 6.92 24.68
N ASP A 107 -4.92 5.64 25.04
CA ASP A 107 -5.29 5.19 26.38
C ASP A 107 -4.24 5.60 27.42
N GLU A 108 -4.62 6.54 28.28
CA GLU A 108 -3.73 7.09 29.32
C GLU A 108 -3.36 6.06 30.38
N SER A 109 -4.25 5.10 30.64
CA SER A 109 -4.04 4.07 31.64
C SER A 109 -3.01 3.06 31.14
N LEU A 110 -3.06 2.71 29.85
CA LEU A 110 -2.00 1.95 29.20
C LEU A 110 -0.68 2.71 29.22
N LEU A 111 -0.64 3.97 28.78
CA LEU A 111 0.57 4.79 28.82
C LEU A 111 1.16 4.83 30.25
N LYS A 112 0.33 5.00 31.27
CA LYS A 112 0.74 4.95 32.68
C LYS A 112 1.30 3.58 33.07
N GLY A 113 0.68 2.49 32.63
CA GLY A 113 1.18 1.12 32.85
C GLY A 113 2.56 0.91 32.24
N TYR A 114 2.74 1.31 30.98
CA TYR A 114 4.04 1.25 30.29
C TYR A 114 5.11 2.14 30.94
N ARG A 115 4.75 3.35 31.40
CA ARG A 115 5.66 4.22 32.16
C ARG A 115 6.07 3.61 33.50
N THR A 116 5.13 2.98 34.20
CA THR A 116 5.41 2.25 35.46
C THR A 116 6.42 1.14 35.21
N LEU A 117 6.22 0.33 34.16
CA LEU A 117 7.14 -0.73 33.77
C LEU A 117 8.52 -0.21 33.40
N ASN A 118 8.58 0.85 32.59
CA ASN A 118 9.84 1.45 32.14
C ASN A 118 10.66 2.06 33.29
N ASN A 119 9.99 2.60 34.31
CA ASN A 119 10.65 3.26 35.45
C ASN A 119 10.94 2.30 36.62
N ALA A 120 10.48 1.04 36.54
CA ALA A 120 10.71 0.04 37.57
C ALA A 120 12.16 -0.49 37.53
N PRO A 121 12.79 -0.79 38.68
CA PRO A 121 14.14 -1.39 38.71
C PRO A 121 14.24 -2.73 37.95
N GLU A 122 13.12 -3.42 37.77
CA GLU A 122 12.99 -4.66 37.01
C GLU A 122 13.20 -4.47 35.50
N PHE A 123 13.02 -3.26 34.96
CA PHE A 123 13.19 -2.96 33.54
C PHE A 123 14.57 -3.34 33.02
N GLU A 124 15.61 -2.95 33.76
CA GLU A 124 17.02 -3.24 33.45
C GLU A 124 17.34 -4.74 33.46
N LYS A 125 16.50 -5.55 34.11
CA LYS A 125 16.64 -7.01 34.17
C LYS A 125 15.88 -7.73 33.05
N LEU A 126 15.02 -7.03 32.30
CA LEU A 126 14.32 -7.61 31.17
C LEU A 126 15.30 -7.89 30.01
N PRO A 127 15.06 -8.91 29.19
CA PRO A 127 15.74 -9.07 27.90
C PRO A 127 15.65 -7.80 27.05
N ALA A 128 16.71 -7.51 26.29
CA ALA A 128 16.79 -6.31 25.45
C ALA A 128 15.61 -6.15 24.47
N SER A 129 15.03 -7.25 23.98
CA SER A 129 13.83 -7.22 23.14
C SER A 129 12.61 -6.67 23.88
N ARG A 130 12.40 -7.08 25.13
CA ARG A 130 11.30 -6.62 25.98
C ARG A 130 11.47 -5.15 26.38
N GLN A 131 12.70 -4.75 26.70
CA GLN A 131 13.03 -3.33 26.93
C GLN A 131 12.67 -2.49 25.70
N ARG A 132 13.10 -2.93 24.51
CA ARG A 132 12.81 -2.25 23.25
C ARG A 132 11.31 -2.15 22.98
N ILE A 133 10.53 -3.20 23.21
CA ILE A 133 9.08 -3.19 23.05
C ILE A 133 8.45 -2.10 23.93
N ILE A 134 8.82 -2.04 25.21
CA ILE A 134 8.31 -1.02 26.15
C ILE A 134 8.68 0.39 25.70
N THR A 135 9.95 0.63 25.35
CA THR A 135 10.43 1.96 24.93
C THR A 135 9.77 2.39 23.62
N GLN A 136 9.58 1.48 22.67
CA GLN A 136 8.86 1.77 21.42
C GLN A 136 7.38 2.06 21.67
N ALA A 137 6.71 1.28 22.52
CA ALA A 137 5.33 1.55 22.91
C ALA A 137 5.17 2.94 23.52
N LEU A 138 6.07 3.38 24.41
CA LEU A 138 6.04 4.73 24.98
C LEU A 138 6.15 5.83 23.91
N ARG A 139 7.06 5.67 22.94
CA ARG A 139 7.13 6.56 21.78
C ARG A 139 5.81 6.55 21.03
N ASP A 140 5.26 5.37 20.78
CA ASP A 140 4.07 5.18 19.95
C ASP A 140 2.80 5.71 20.63
N PHE A 141 2.67 5.66 21.96
CA PHE A 141 1.62 6.37 22.70
C PHE A 141 1.69 7.89 22.51
N ARG A 142 2.91 8.47 22.58
CA ARG A 142 3.09 9.89 22.30
C ARG A 142 2.68 10.22 20.86
N LEU A 143 3.12 9.43 19.89
CA LEU A 143 2.75 9.60 18.48
C LEU A 143 1.27 9.27 18.21
N GLY A 144 0.63 8.47 19.06
CA GLY A 144 -0.80 8.17 19.04
C GLY A 144 -1.66 9.23 19.74
N GLY A 145 -1.05 10.28 20.29
CA GLY A 145 -1.75 11.38 20.93
C GLY A 145 -2.27 11.07 22.35
N ALA A 146 -1.73 10.06 23.04
CA ALA A 146 -2.11 9.75 24.42
C ALA A 146 -1.86 10.90 25.40
N GLU A 147 -0.96 11.82 25.09
CA GLU A 147 -0.61 12.97 25.92
C GLU A 147 -1.39 14.25 25.56
N LEU A 148 -2.26 14.19 24.53
CA LEU A 148 -3.05 15.35 24.11
C LEU A 148 -4.13 15.73 25.13
N PRO A 149 -4.51 17.01 25.22
CA PRO A 149 -5.70 17.42 25.97
C PRO A 149 -6.97 16.71 25.48
N PRO A 150 -8.00 16.52 26.34
CA PRO A 150 -9.20 15.76 25.99
C PRO A 150 -9.90 16.21 24.69
N ALA A 151 -9.97 17.52 24.43
CA ALA A 151 -10.58 18.05 23.21
C ALA A 151 -9.76 17.70 21.95
N GLU A 152 -8.44 17.74 22.06
CA GLU A 152 -7.52 17.40 20.96
C GLU A 152 -7.48 15.89 20.70
N LYS A 153 -7.67 15.06 21.74
CA LYS A 153 -7.82 13.61 21.56
C LYS A 153 -9.00 13.24 20.67
N VAL A 154 -10.17 13.83 20.93
CA VAL A 154 -11.37 13.62 20.11
C VAL A 154 -11.08 14.01 18.66
N ARG A 155 -10.48 15.19 18.46
CA ARG A 155 -10.15 15.64 17.10
C ARG A 155 -9.13 14.74 16.41
N PHE A 156 -8.12 14.27 17.13
CA PHE A 156 -7.12 13.34 16.61
C PHE A 156 -7.76 12.02 16.15
N LEU A 157 -8.71 11.47 16.91
CA LEU A 157 -9.46 10.26 16.50
C LEU A 157 -10.23 10.48 15.20
N GLU A 158 -10.95 11.61 15.07
CA GLU A 158 -11.66 11.97 13.83
C GLU A 158 -10.70 12.09 12.64
N VAL A 159 -9.53 12.68 12.85
CA VAL A 159 -8.47 12.80 11.83
C VAL A 159 -7.99 11.42 11.39
N GLN A 160 -7.69 10.51 12.33
CA GLN A 160 -7.25 9.14 12.01
C GLN A 160 -8.32 8.35 11.24
N GLU A 161 -9.58 8.43 11.67
CA GLU A 161 -10.70 7.76 10.98
C GLU A 161 -10.86 8.28 9.55
N THR A 162 -10.81 9.60 9.38
CA THR A 162 -10.94 10.23 8.06
C THR A 162 -9.74 9.91 7.17
N LEU A 163 -8.52 9.87 7.71
CA LEU A 163 -7.32 9.46 6.99
C LEU A 163 -7.46 8.02 6.47
N ALA A 164 -7.88 7.08 7.31
CA ALA A 164 -8.08 5.68 6.94
C ALA A 164 -9.13 5.53 5.82
N ALA A 165 -10.30 6.15 6.00
CA ALA A 165 -11.38 6.10 5.00
C ALA A 165 -10.97 6.75 3.66
N THR A 166 -10.27 7.89 3.73
CA THR A 166 -9.80 8.61 2.53
C THR A 166 -8.71 7.81 1.80
N GLY A 167 -7.79 7.17 2.53
CA GLY A 167 -6.78 6.28 1.97
C GLY A 167 -7.39 5.07 1.25
N ALA A 168 -8.35 4.40 1.89
CA ALA A 168 -9.07 3.28 1.27
C ALA A 168 -9.83 3.71 -0.01
N ARG A 169 -10.48 4.89 0.01
CA ARG A 169 -11.14 5.44 -1.18
C ARG A 169 -10.15 5.74 -2.29
N PHE A 170 -8.98 6.32 -1.97
CA PHE A 170 -7.92 6.61 -2.94
C PHE A 170 -7.47 5.34 -3.68
N GLU A 171 -7.19 4.26 -2.94
CA GLU A 171 -6.77 2.98 -3.51
C GLU A 171 -7.86 2.35 -4.38
N GLN A 172 -9.12 2.37 -3.91
CA GLN A 172 -10.27 1.85 -4.66
C GLN A 172 -10.50 2.61 -5.97
N ASN A 173 -10.42 3.94 -5.94
CA ASN A 173 -10.52 4.76 -7.14
C ASN A 173 -9.40 4.45 -8.14
N LEU A 174 -8.16 4.24 -7.67
CA LEU A 174 -7.03 3.90 -8.54
C LEU A 174 -7.21 2.52 -9.19
N LEU A 175 -7.69 1.53 -8.42
CA LEU A 175 -7.99 0.20 -8.92
C LEU A 175 -9.09 0.25 -9.98
N ASP A 176 -10.19 0.95 -9.69
CA ASP A 176 -11.33 1.05 -10.61
C ASP A 176 -10.98 1.83 -11.88
N ALA A 177 -10.24 2.93 -11.76
CA ALA A 177 -9.73 3.67 -12.92
C ALA A 177 -8.82 2.79 -13.80
N THR A 178 -7.97 1.95 -13.19
CA THR A 178 -7.13 0.98 -13.90
C THR A 178 -7.97 -0.07 -14.63
N ASN A 179 -8.97 -0.65 -13.95
CA ASN A 179 -9.82 -1.71 -14.48
C ASN A 179 -10.82 -1.21 -15.54
N SER A 180 -11.19 0.07 -15.49
CA SER A 180 -12.14 0.68 -16.43
C SER A 180 -11.62 0.80 -17.86
N PHE A 181 -10.29 0.83 -18.03
CA PHE A 181 -9.68 0.95 -19.34
C PHE A 181 -9.54 -0.42 -20.00
N THR A 182 -10.04 -0.51 -21.22
CA THR A 182 -9.78 -1.62 -22.13
C THR A 182 -9.53 -1.08 -23.53
N TYR A 183 -8.52 -1.63 -24.22
CA TYR A 183 -8.29 -1.40 -25.64
C TYR A 183 -8.57 -2.69 -26.40
N ASP A 184 -9.70 -2.73 -27.10
CA ASP A 184 -10.13 -3.88 -27.90
C ASP A 184 -9.76 -3.65 -29.37
N THR A 185 -9.03 -4.59 -29.97
CA THR A 185 -8.71 -4.54 -31.41
C THR A 185 -8.79 -5.92 -32.04
N GLN A 186 -9.16 -5.96 -33.32
CA GLN A 186 -9.12 -7.16 -34.17
C GLN A 186 -8.07 -7.02 -35.26
N ASP A 187 -7.40 -5.87 -35.34
CA ASP A 187 -6.39 -5.58 -36.34
C ASP A 187 -5.00 -5.97 -35.81
N PRO A 188 -4.35 -7.00 -36.36
CA PRO A 188 -3.03 -7.43 -35.92
C PRO A 188 -1.95 -6.38 -36.17
N ASP A 189 -2.16 -5.44 -37.12
CA ASP A 189 -1.16 -4.41 -37.44
C ASP A 189 -1.00 -3.40 -36.30
N GLU A 190 -2.02 -3.22 -35.45
CA GLU A 190 -1.90 -2.36 -34.27
C GLU A 190 -1.01 -2.95 -33.18
N LEU A 191 -0.80 -4.27 -33.22
CA LEU A 191 -0.14 -5.06 -32.18
C LEU A 191 1.30 -5.46 -32.54
N LEU A 192 1.82 -4.97 -33.66
CA LEU A 192 3.18 -5.25 -34.12
C LEU A 192 4.22 -4.92 -33.04
N GLY A 193 5.17 -5.85 -32.87
CA GLY A 193 6.24 -5.79 -31.88
C GLY A 193 5.88 -6.36 -30.51
N LEU A 194 4.60 -6.49 -30.15
CA LEU A 194 4.23 -7.04 -28.84
C LEU A 194 4.67 -8.51 -28.69
N PRO A 195 5.17 -8.91 -27.50
CA PRO A 195 5.57 -10.29 -27.26
C PRO A 195 4.40 -11.28 -27.41
N PRO A 196 4.64 -12.49 -27.96
CA PRO A 196 3.58 -13.48 -28.22
C PRO A 196 2.74 -13.85 -27.00
N GLU A 197 3.34 -13.91 -25.81
CA GLU A 197 2.64 -14.21 -24.57
C GLU A 197 1.68 -13.09 -24.15
N VAL A 198 2.04 -11.82 -24.42
CA VAL A 198 1.16 -10.67 -24.17
C VAL A 198 -0.04 -10.74 -25.10
N LEU A 199 0.18 -11.12 -26.36
CA LEU A 199 -0.90 -11.36 -27.33
C LEU A 199 -1.79 -12.53 -26.91
N SER A 200 -1.22 -13.62 -26.38
CA SER A 200 -1.98 -14.77 -25.88
C SER A 200 -2.88 -14.37 -24.72
N THR A 201 -2.33 -13.70 -23.69
CA THR A 201 -3.11 -13.22 -22.54
C THR A 201 -4.16 -12.20 -22.95
N ALA A 202 -3.86 -11.30 -23.89
CA ALA A 202 -4.83 -10.33 -24.40
C ALA A 202 -5.99 -11.00 -25.17
N ALA A 203 -5.73 -12.07 -25.92
CA ALA A 203 -6.77 -12.85 -26.60
C ALA A 203 -7.66 -13.62 -25.60
N GLU A 204 -7.07 -14.23 -24.57
CA GLU A 204 -7.83 -14.85 -23.47
C GLU A 204 -8.70 -13.83 -22.75
N THR A 205 -8.15 -12.65 -22.46
CA THR A 205 -8.86 -11.54 -21.82
C THR A 205 -10.05 -11.07 -22.67
N ALA A 206 -9.89 -10.96 -23.99
CA ALA A 206 -10.97 -10.63 -24.91
C ALA A 206 -12.07 -11.71 -24.90
N LYS A 207 -11.67 -13.00 -24.95
CA LYS A 207 -12.59 -14.14 -24.91
C LYS A 207 -13.41 -14.17 -23.62
N HIS A 208 -12.78 -13.97 -22.46
CA HIS A 208 -13.48 -13.89 -21.17
C HIS A 208 -14.47 -12.71 -21.11
N ALA A 209 -14.19 -11.64 -21.83
CA ALA A 209 -15.08 -10.50 -21.97
C ALA A 209 -16.15 -10.64 -23.08
N GLY A 210 -16.23 -11.79 -23.76
CA GLY A 210 -17.15 -12.00 -24.88
C GLY A 210 -16.83 -11.14 -26.11
N ARG A 211 -15.57 -10.78 -26.32
CA ARG A 211 -15.08 -10.02 -27.48
C ARG A 211 -14.20 -10.88 -28.37
N SER A 212 -14.19 -10.58 -29.67
CA SER A 212 -13.22 -11.14 -30.63
C SER A 212 -11.94 -10.31 -30.66
N GLY A 213 -10.83 -10.91 -31.09
CA GLY A 213 -9.53 -10.25 -31.20
C GLY A 213 -8.78 -10.23 -29.87
N TRP A 214 -8.17 -9.08 -29.55
CA TRP A 214 -7.33 -8.86 -28.39
C TRP A 214 -7.87 -7.74 -27.52
N ARG A 215 -7.74 -7.90 -26.21
CA ARG A 215 -8.07 -6.90 -25.20
C ARG A 215 -6.83 -6.59 -24.37
N LEU A 216 -6.30 -5.40 -24.55
CA LEU A 216 -5.18 -4.87 -23.76
C LEU A 216 -5.71 -4.02 -22.58
N THR A 217 -4.95 -3.95 -21.49
CA THR A 217 -5.34 -3.28 -20.22
C THR A 217 -4.20 -2.45 -19.64
N LEU A 218 -4.47 -1.65 -18.60
CA LEU A 218 -3.45 -0.85 -17.89
C LEU A 218 -2.71 -1.63 -16.79
N HIS A 219 -3.00 -2.92 -16.60
CA HIS A 219 -2.23 -3.74 -15.65
C HIS A 219 -0.79 -3.87 -16.14
N ALA A 220 0.17 -3.82 -15.20
CA ALA A 220 1.61 -3.76 -15.52
C ALA A 220 2.09 -4.86 -16.51
N PRO A 221 1.64 -6.14 -16.41
CA PRO A 221 2.03 -7.17 -17.37
C PRO A 221 1.58 -6.93 -18.82
N CYS A 222 0.62 -6.01 -19.04
CA CYS A 222 0.19 -5.59 -20.37
C CYS A 222 0.74 -4.20 -20.73
N TYR A 223 0.61 -3.22 -19.82
CA TYR A 223 1.05 -1.84 -20.04
C TYR A 223 2.56 -1.75 -20.32
N LEU A 224 3.40 -2.41 -19.51
CA LEU A 224 4.85 -2.31 -19.69
C LEU A 224 5.31 -2.84 -21.05
N PRO A 225 4.88 -4.05 -21.50
CA PRO A 225 5.19 -4.51 -22.85
C PRO A 225 4.65 -3.62 -23.97
N VAL A 226 3.47 -3.01 -23.80
CA VAL A 226 2.97 -2.03 -24.78
C VAL A 226 3.91 -0.83 -24.89
N MET A 227 4.39 -0.30 -23.76
CA MET A 227 5.32 0.83 -23.76
C MET A 227 6.71 0.47 -24.29
N GLN A 228 7.18 -0.75 -24.07
CA GLN A 228 8.52 -1.21 -24.46
C GLN A 228 8.59 -1.70 -25.92
N TYR A 229 7.56 -2.39 -26.42
CA TYR A 229 7.68 -3.17 -27.65
C TYR A 229 6.74 -2.76 -28.77
N ALA A 230 5.60 -2.14 -28.48
CA ALA A 230 4.63 -1.77 -29.52
C ALA A 230 5.27 -0.82 -30.55
N GLU A 231 5.31 -1.23 -31.81
CA GLU A 231 5.91 -0.44 -32.89
C GLU A 231 5.05 0.78 -33.25
N ARG A 232 3.73 0.62 -33.13
CA ARG A 232 2.76 1.70 -33.38
C ARG A 232 2.85 2.78 -32.31
N ARG A 233 3.51 3.90 -32.64
CA ARG A 233 3.67 5.05 -31.73
C ARG A 233 2.36 5.58 -31.17
N SER A 234 1.29 5.60 -31.97
CA SER A 234 -0.03 6.06 -31.51
C SER A 234 -0.63 5.15 -30.42
N LEU A 235 -0.33 3.84 -30.45
CA LEU A 235 -0.75 2.92 -29.39
C LEU A 235 -0.02 3.25 -28.08
N ARG A 236 1.30 3.46 -28.14
CA ARG A 236 2.10 3.88 -26.98
C ARG A 236 1.62 5.21 -26.41
N GLU A 237 1.33 6.19 -27.26
CA GLU A 237 0.79 7.48 -26.84
C GLU A 237 -0.55 7.31 -26.11
N HIS A 238 -1.47 6.53 -26.69
CA HIS A 238 -2.78 6.26 -26.09
C HIS A 238 -2.64 5.61 -24.71
N PHE A 239 -1.85 4.55 -24.60
CA PHE A 239 -1.60 3.84 -23.34
C PHE A 239 -0.95 4.73 -22.30
N TYR A 240 0.09 5.49 -22.67
CA TYR A 240 0.77 6.42 -21.78
C TYR A 240 -0.19 7.46 -21.20
N ARG A 241 -1.02 8.09 -22.05
CA ARG A 241 -1.98 9.10 -21.61
C ARG A 241 -2.99 8.49 -20.64
N CYS A 242 -3.59 7.36 -21.01
CA CYS A 242 -4.55 6.69 -20.15
C CYS A 242 -3.93 6.23 -18.81
N TYR A 243 -2.69 5.75 -18.81
CA TYR A 243 -2.01 5.31 -17.59
C TYR A 243 -1.64 6.46 -16.66
N THR A 244 -1.18 7.58 -17.21
CA THR A 244 -0.72 8.75 -16.45
C THR A 244 -1.86 9.62 -15.93
N THR A 245 -3.05 9.53 -16.52
CA THR A 245 -4.25 10.25 -16.06
C THR A 245 -5.20 9.40 -15.22
N ARG A 246 -4.83 8.16 -14.86
CA ARG A 246 -5.67 7.32 -13.98
C ARG A 246 -5.98 8.02 -12.67
N ALA A 247 -7.25 7.91 -12.27
CA ALA A 247 -7.75 8.46 -11.02
C ALA A 247 -7.40 9.95 -10.83
N SER A 248 -7.45 10.75 -11.91
CA SER A 248 -7.20 12.19 -11.89
C SER A 248 -8.35 12.95 -12.54
N GLU A 249 -8.30 14.28 -12.49
CA GLU A 249 -9.23 15.17 -13.19
C GLU A 249 -9.19 15.03 -14.73
N PHE A 250 -8.17 14.36 -15.27
CA PHE A 250 -8.04 14.03 -16.70
C PHE A 250 -8.36 12.55 -16.99
N GLY A 251 -8.73 11.79 -15.96
CA GLY A 251 -9.06 10.38 -16.05
C GLY A 251 -10.55 10.13 -16.25
N PRO A 252 -10.95 8.85 -16.27
CA PRO A 252 -12.37 8.50 -16.27
C PRO A 252 -13.03 8.89 -14.94
N GLU A 253 -14.16 9.58 -15.04
CA GLU A 253 -15.09 9.79 -13.92
C GLU A 253 -15.69 8.44 -13.47
N PRO A 254 -16.01 8.24 -12.18
CA PRO A 254 -16.00 9.21 -11.07
C PRO A 254 -14.72 9.20 -10.21
N TRP A 255 -13.62 8.63 -10.69
CA TRP A 255 -12.52 8.18 -9.82
C TRP A 255 -11.42 9.22 -9.55
N ASN A 256 -11.73 10.52 -9.59
CA ASN A 256 -10.74 11.57 -9.38
C ASN A 256 -10.20 11.58 -7.93
N ASN A 257 -8.90 11.32 -7.76
CA ASN A 257 -8.20 11.36 -6.48
C ASN A 257 -7.62 12.73 -6.11
N GLY A 258 -7.63 13.72 -7.00
CA GLY A 258 -7.12 15.08 -6.72
C GLY A 258 -7.69 15.69 -5.42
N PRO A 259 -9.01 15.71 -5.22
CA PRO A 259 -9.62 16.16 -3.96
C PRO A 259 -9.22 15.32 -2.74
N LEU A 260 -9.09 13.99 -2.90
CA LEU A 260 -8.69 13.10 -1.80
C LEU A 260 -7.24 13.37 -1.37
N ILE A 261 -6.33 13.65 -2.31
CA ILE A 261 -4.94 14.03 -2.00
C ILE A 261 -4.92 15.32 -1.17
N GLN A 262 -5.72 16.32 -1.52
CA GLN A 262 -5.81 17.56 -0.75
C GLN A 262 -6.30 17.30 0.68
N THR A 263 -7.34 16.49 0.84
CA THR A 263 -7.83 16.06 2.15
C THR A 263 -6.76 15.33 2.96
N LEU A 264 -6.07 14.35 2.36
CA LEU A 264 -4.98 13.61 3.02
C LEU A 264 -3.84 14.53 3.48
N LEU A 265 -3.42 15.49 2.64
CA LEU A 265 -2.37 16.44 2.99
C LEU A 265 -2.79 17.38 4.12
N ALA A 266 -4.02 17.89 4.09
CA ALA A 266 -4.56 18.76 5.12
C ALA A 266 -4.66 18.03 6.47
N LEU A 267 -5.18 16.80 6.47
CA LEU A 267 -5.32 15.98 7.67
C LEU A 267 -3.96 15.58 8.26
N ARG A 268 -2.98 15.20 7.43
CA ARG A 268 -1.60 14.92 7.88
C ARG A 268 -0.91 16.15 8.47
N ALA A 269 -1.16 17.34 7.92
CA ALA A 269 -0.66 18.59 8.48
C ALA A 269 -1.36 18.95 9.80
N GLU A 270 -2.63 18.62 9.97
CA GLU A 270 -3.36 18.76 11.23
C GLU A 270 -2.86 17.77 12.29
N GLU A 271 -2.73 16.50 11.94
CA GLU A 271 -2.17 15.43 12.79
C GLU A 271 -0.80 15.82 13.36
N ALA A 272 0.11 16.27 12.49
CA ALA A 272 1.43 16.73 12.90
C ALA A 272 1.36 17.88 13.92
N ARG A 273 0.51 18.88 13.67
CA ARG A 273 0.36 20.05 14.55
C ARG A 273 -0.24 19.68 15.90
N LEU A 274 -1.25 18.80 15.93
CA LEU A 274 -1.82 18.28 17.17
C LEU A 274 -0.72 17.64 18.02
N LEU A 275 0.16 16.85 17.41
CA LEU A 275 1.27 16.19 18.08
C LEU A 275 2.50 17.09 18.34
N GLY A 276 2.41 18.40 18.07
CA GLY A 276 3.47 19.37 18.33
C GLY A 276 4.61 19.42 17.30
N PHE A 277 4.40 18.88 16.10
CA PHE A 277 5.34 18.95 14.98
C PHE A 277 4.95 20.06 14.00
N ASP A 278 5.95 20.67 13.34
CA ASP A 278 5.72 21.74 12.36
C ASP A 278 5.06 21.21 11.08
N HIS A 279 5.37 19.98 10.71
CA HIS A 279 4.83 19.32 9.52
C HIS A 279 4.94 17.79 9.59
N PHE A 280 4.13 17.11 8.78
CA PHE A 280 4.03 15.64 8.79
C PHE A 280 5.36 14.92 8.55
N ALA A 281 6.29 15.49 7.79
CA ALA A 281 7.59 14.82 7.60
C ALA A 281 8.40 14.68 8.90
N GLN A 282 8.32 15.64 9.86
CA GLN A 282 8.96 15.50 11.17
C GLN A 282 8.31 14.36 11.95
N LEU A 283 6.98 14.36 12.04
CA LEU A 283 6.22 13.25 12.65
C LEU A 283 6.60 11.89 12.04
N SER A 284 6.70 11.83 10.71
CA SER A 284 6.93 10.60 9.96
C SER A 284 8.34 10.02 10.13
N VAL A 285 9.34 10.82 10.51
CA VAL A 285 10.72 10.32 10.72
C VAL A 285 10.96 9.81 12.13
N GLU A 286 10.17 10.22 13.13
CA GLU A 286 10.32 9.78 14.53
C GLU A 286 10.45 8.26 14.73
N PRO A 287 9.68 7.39 14.04
CA PRO A 287 9.85 5.94 14.18
C PRO A 287 10.90 5.34 13.24
N LYS A 288 11.51 6.12 12.34
CA LYS A 288 12.42 5.66 11.29
C LYS A 288 13.89 5.79 11.72
N MET A 289 14.79 5.24 10.89
CA MET A 289 16.23 5.37 11.09
C MET A 289 16.78 6.75 10.70
N ALA A 290 16.06 7.49 9.85
CA ALA A 290 16.49 8.81 9.43
C ALA A 290 16.33 9.81 10.58
N GLU A 291 17.39 10.56 10.86
CA GLU A 291 17.44 11.46 12.02
C GLU A 291 16.55 12.70 11.88
N SER A 292 16.37 13.19 10.64
CA SER A 292 15.49 14.33 10.38
C SER A 292 15.04 14.39 8.91
N PRO A 293 13.99 15.16 8.59
CA PRO A 293 13.60 15.44 7.21
C PRO A 293 14.71 16.13 6.39
N GLU A 294 15.52 16.98 7.02
CA GLU A 294 16.66 17.67 6.39
C GLU A 294 17.76 16.69 6.01
N ALA A 295 18.05 15.70 6.86
CA ALA A 295 19.00 14.64 6.55
C ALA A 295 18.54 13.83 5.33
N VAL A 296 17.25 13.48 5.26
CA VAL A 296 16.64 12.82 4.09
C VAL A 296 16.80 13.67 2.83
N LEU A 297 16.43 14.95 2.89
CA LEU A 297 16.54 15.85 1.73
C LEU A 297 17.98 16.07 1.28
N THR A 298 18.92 16.17 2.23
CA THR A 298 20.35 16.31 1.94
C THR A 298 20.87 15.10 1.20
N PHE A 299 20.56 13.90 1.69
CA PHE A 299 20.93 12.65 1.03
C PHE A 299 20.36 12.56 -0.41
N LEU A 300 19.06 12.83 -0.58
CA LEU A 300 18.42 12.76 -1.89
C LEU A 300 18.97 13.80 -2.89
N ARG A 301 19.28 15.01 -2.41
CA ARG A 301 19.86 16.07 -3.25
C ARG A 301 21.31 15.77 -3.65
N ASP A 302 22.12 15.23 -2.75
CA ASP A 302 23.48 14.77 -3.08
C ASP A 302 23.44 13.64 -4.12
N LEU A 303 22.56 12.65 -3.94
CA LEU A 303 22.33 11.60 -4.93
C LEU A 303 21.91 12.17 -6.30
N ALA A 304 20.94 13.08 -6.31
CA ALA A 304 20.47 13.72 -7.55
C ALA A 304 21.58 14.52 -8.24
N GLN A 305 22.40 15.25 -7.49
CA GLN A 305 23.53 16.00 -8.03
C GLN A 305 24.57 15.08 -8.69
N ARG A 306 24.85 13.93 -8.07
CA ARG A 306 25.79 12.94 -8.62
C ARG A 306 25.23 12.18 -9.82
N ALA A 307 23.93 11.89 -9.83
CA ALA A 307 23.27 11.14 -10.89
C ALA A 307 22.98 12.00 -12.14
N LYS A 308 22.72 13.30 -11.96
CA LYS A 308 22.28 14.19 -13.05
C LYS A 308 23.20 14.21 -14.28
N PRO A 309 24.54 14.30 -14.16
CA PRO A 309 25.42 14.28 -15.34
C PRO A 309 25.29 12.99 -16.17
N PHE A 310 25.06 11.85 -15.52
CA PHE A 310 24.83 10.57 -16.19
C PHE A 310 23.47 10.53 -16.87
N ALA A 311 22.41 11.00 -16.19
CA ALA A 311 21.08 11.10 -16.78
C ALA A 311 21.05 12.04 -18.00
N GLU A 312 21.80 13.16 -17.97
CA GLU A 312 21.95 14.05 -19.13
C GLU A 312 22.69 13.38 -20.29
N GLN A 313 23.68 12.53 -20.01
CA GLN A 313 24.40 11.75 -21.01
C GLN A 313 23.52 10.64 -21.61
N ASP A 314 22.75 9.95 -20.76
CA ASP A 314 21.78 8.93 -21.18
C ASP A 314 20.71 9.55 -22.08
N TRP A 315 20.18 10.73 -21.71
CA TRP A 315 19.20 11.45 -22.52
C TRP A 315 19.75 11.85 -23.89
N LYS A 316 20.99 12.34 -23.97
CA LYS A 316 21.66 12.65 -25.26
C LYS A 316 21.81 11.39 -26.11
N THR A 317 22.28 10.30 -25.51
CA THR A 317 22.49 9.02 -26.20
C THR A 317 21.18 8.46 -26.74
N LEU A 318 20.13 8.48 -25.91
CA LEU A 318 18.79 8.04 -26.25
C LEU A 318 18.19 8.88 -27.39
N THR A 319 18.30 10.21 -27.31
CA THR A 319 17.75 11.12 -28.33
C THR A 319 18.47 10.97 -29.67
N ALA A 320 19.82 10.87 -29.65
CA ALA A 320 20.60 10.64 -30.87
C ALA A 320 20.23 9.31 -31.53
N PHE A 321 20.12 8.24 -30.75
CA PHE A 321 19.66 6.94 -31.26
C PHE A 321 18.25 7.00 -31.84
N ALA A 322 17.31 7.68 -31.16
CA ALA A 322 15.94 7.84 -31.64
C ALA A 322 15.89 8.54 -33.00
N GLN A 323 16.69 9.58 -33.20
CA GLN A 323 16.77 10.32 -34.46
C GLN A 323 17.43 9.48 -35.56
N GLU A 324 18.60 8.92 -35.30
CA GLU A 324 19.42 8.22 -36.30
C GLU A 324 18.85 6.86 -36.72
N ARG A 325 18.21 6.13 -35.80
CA ARG A 325 17.81 4.73 -36.00
C ARG A 325 16.30 4.52 -36.08
N LEU A 326 15.51 5.39 -35.46
CA LEU A 326 14.06 5.23 -35.36
C LEU A 326 13.27 6.34 -36.07
N GLY A 327 13.95 7.36 -36.62
CA GLY A 327 13.31 8.49 -37.30
C GLY A 327 12.42 9.32 -36.38
N LEU A 328 12.73 9.37 -35.07
CA LEU A 328 12.00 10.14 -34.08
C LEU A 328 12.73 11.46 -33.81
N ASP A 329 12.30 12.54 -34.47
CA ASP A 329 12.91 13.87 -34.32
C ASP A 329 12.83 14.40 -32.87
N VAL A 330 11.67 14.18 -32.24
CA VAL A 330 11.39 14.58 -30.86
C VAL A 330 10.88 13.38 -30.07
N VAL A 331 11.69 12.93 -29.12
CA VAL A 331 11.32 11.88 -28.16
C VAL A 331 10.28 12.43 -27.20
N GLN A 332 9.13 11.76 -27.14
CA GLN A 332 8.06 12.06 -26.20
C GLN A 332 8.07 11.08 -25.02
N PRO A 333 7.36 11.36 -23.91
CA PRO A 333 7.33 10.45 -22.77
C PRO A 333 6.89 9.01 -23.10
N TRP A 334 5.99 8.85 -24.08
CA TRP A 334 5.54 7.54 -24.56
C TRP A 334 6.51 6.82 -25.50
N ASP A 335 7.61 7.48 -25.86
CA ASP A 335 8.70 6.87 -26.64
C ASP A 335 9.80 6.34 -25.73
N LEU A 336 9.91 6.81 -24.49
CA LEU A 336 11.08 6.55 -23.62
C LEU A 336 11.37 5.06 -23.45
N ALA A 337 10.38 4.26 -23.05
CA ALA A 337 10.57 2.82 -22.83
C ALA A 337 10.93 2.09 -24.14
N TYR A 338 10.25 2.43 -25.23
CA TYR A 338 10.51 1.84 -26.55
C TYR A 338 11.91 2.15 -27.07
N VAL A 339 12.33 3.42 -27.02
CA VAL A 339 13.66 3.82 -27.48
C VAL A 339 14.74 3.21 -26.60
N SER A 340 14.56 3.20 -25.27
CA SER A 340 15.50 2.55 -24.34
C SER A 340 15.67 1.07 -24.65
N GLU A 341 14.58 0.35 -24.95
CA GLU A 341 14.63 -1.07 -25.32
C GLU A 341 15.41 -1.28 -26.62
N ARG A 342 15.08 -0.52 -27.66
CA ARG A 342 15.78 -0.60 -28.97
C ARG A 342 17.26 -0.22 -28.85
N LEU A 343 17.59 0.79 -28.03
CA LEU A 343 18.96 1.19 -27.73
C LEU A 343 19.72 0.06 -27.03
N ARG A 344 19.11 -0.56 -26.01
CA ARG A 344 19.73 -1.67 -25.27
C ARG A 344 20.03 -2.85 -26.18
N THR A 345 19.06 -3.28 -27.00
CA THR A 345 19.28 -4.36 -27.97
C THR A 345 20.39 -4.01 -28.96
N SER A 346 20.44 -2.76 -29.46
CA SER A 346 21.48 -2.32 -30.39
C SER A 346 22.87 -2.23 -29.76
N GLN A 347 22.99 -1.93 -28.47
CA GLN A 347 24.29 -1.74 -27.80
C GLN A 347 24.87 -3.04 -27.27
N TYR A 348 24.03 -3.93 -26.74
CA TYR A 348 24.48 -5.11 -26.01
C TYR A 348 24.22 -6.43 -26.73
N ASP A 349 23.59 -6.40 -27.91
CA ASP A 349 23.30 -7.56 -28.75
C ASP A 349 22.52 -8.68 -28.02
N TYR A 350 21.66 -8.27 -27.09
CA TYR A 350 20.68 -9.15 -26.46
C TYR A 350 19.36 -8.42 -26.19
N SER A 351 18.27 -9.17 -26.16
CA SER A 351 16.93 -8.68 -25.81
C SER A 351 16.45 -9.22 -24.46
N GLU A 352 15.57 -8.50 -23.78
CA GLU A 352 14.90 -9.02 -22.58
C GLU A 352 14.10 -10.28 -22.88
N GLN A 353 13.58 -10.42 -24.10
CA GLN A 353 12.82 -11.58 -24.55
C GLN A 353 13.68 -12.84 -24.62
N GLU A 354 14.93 -12.74 -25.08
CA GLU A 354 15.88 -13.85 -25.05
C GLU A 354 16.24 -14.23 -23.60
N VAL A 355 16.60 -13.23 -22.79
CA VAL A 355 17.02 -13.42 -21.40
C VAL A 355 15.89 -14.05 -20.57
N LYS A 356 14.63 -13.66 -20.81
CA LYS A 356 13.44 -14.19 -20.13
C LYS A 356 13.34 -15.72 -20.19
N THR A 357 13.78 -16.36 -21.28
CA THR A 357 13.72 -17.83 -21.43
C THR A 357 14.57 -18.59 -20.40
N TYR A 358 15.57 -17.92 -19.80
CA TYR A 358 16.44 -18.47 -18.77
C TYR A 358 15.92 -18.28 -17.34
N PHE A 359 14.82 -17.53 -17.16
CA PHE A 359 14.24 -17.24 -15.84
C PHE A 359 12.80 -17.77 -15.70
N PRO A 360 12.52 -19.06 -15.95
CA PRO A 360 11.20 -19.61 -15.65
C PRO A 360 11.00 -19.68 -14.13
N GLU A 361 9.79 -19.36 -13.67
CA GLU A 361 9.46 -19.25 -12.24
C GLU A 361 9.97 -20.43 -11.40
N HIS A 362 9.72 -21.67 -11.83
CA HIS A 362 10.10 -22.89 -11.13
C HIS A 362 11.62 -23.14 -11.03
N SER A 363 12.43 -22.43 -11.81
CA SER A 363 13.90 -22.48 -11.70
C SER A 363 14.48 -21.33 -10.88
N VAL A 364 13.70 -20.26 -10.69
CA VAL A 364 14.10 -19.07 -9.90
C VAL A 364 13.72 -19.23 -8.43
N LEU A 365 12.55 -19.80 -8.15
CA LEU A 365 12.10 -20.21 -6.81
C LEU A 365 12.79 -21.51 -6.38
#